data_AF-A0A090Q8R9-F1
#
_entry.id   AF-A0A090Q8R9-F1
#
_cell.length_a   1.000
_cell.length_b   1.000
_cell.length_c   1.000
_cell.angle_alpha   90.00
_cell.angle_beta   90.00
_cell.angle_gamma   90.00
#
_symmetry.space_group_name_H-M   'P 1'
#
loop_
_entity.id
_entity.type
_entity.pdbx_description
1 polymer ?
#
loop_
_entity_poly.entity_id
_entity_poly.type
_entity_poly.pdbx_seq_one_letter_code
_entity_poly.pdbx_strand_id
1 'polypeptide(L)'
;MKRLLYICAFLTAFCASSQITVTHSVYFDVDKDQFSFSEGKQLTSFFDDLIYKPILTVKILGYCDDRGSYEYNLDLSNRRVETVSKWLENHDIELENISKKVEGLGEVALEEELDQEETEEIRAQNRRVDVEFSLSADKTKRVAIKKLRKQELTIEEAKEIPIYEKKVVVAILENPSSTEVIKTSNTTEPEVSVEVVEEDEFLDIPTKLDPPIDNTKEPFKSLLSKKLKKGQVIRLENILFYKGRSTILEESQPLLDRVAEILIAREDIHFEIHGHVCCINPAYPDAYNRDTKKSNLSHARALAIYKILRSRGVKHTRMRFKGYGRTRPLGGIDKLDRRVELYITKIDPPKN
;
A
#
# COMPACT_ATOMS: atom_id res chain seq x y z
N MET A 1 0.48 -9.26 73.67
CA MET A 1 1.32 -8.43 72.79
C MET A 1 2.11 -9.31 71.83
N LYS A 2 1.62 -9.62 70.61
CA LYS A 2 2.49 -10.07 69.51
C LYS A 2 1.96 -9.49 68.20
N ARG A 3 2.89 -8.86 67.49
CA ARG A 3 2.70 -7.84 66.46
C ARG A 3 2.21 -8.44 65.14
N LEU A 4 1.29 -7.71 64.52
CA LEU A 4 0.81 -7.89 63.15
C LEU A 4 1.94 -7.45 62.19
N LEU A 5 2.48 -8.37 61.40
CA LEU A 5 3.49 -8.09 60.38
C LEU A 5 2.78 -8.07 59.02
N TYR A 6 2.43 -6.88 58.55
CA TYR A 6 1.95 -6.68 57.18
C TYR A 6 3.14 -6.77 56.22
N ILE A 7 3.23 -7.87 55.49
CA ILE A 7 4.12 -7.99 54.33
C ILE A 7 3.37 -7.34 53.15
N CYS A 8 3.70 -6.08 52.85
CA CYS A 8 3.32 -5.46 51.59
C CYS A 8 4.11 -6.13 50.46
N ALA A 9 3.53 -7.15 49.84
CA ALA A 9 3.98 -7.64 48.55
C ALA A 9 3.70 -6.56 47.50
N PHE A 10 4.72 -5.79 47.13
CA PHE A 10 4.70 -4.98 45.93
C PHE A 10 4.63 -5.93 44.74
N LEU A 11 3.42 -6.23 44.27
CA LEU A 11 3.20 -6.85 42.96
C LEU A 11 3.58 -5.80 41.91
N THR A 12 4.85 -5.76 41.52
CA THR A 12 5.23 -5.13 40.25
C THR A 12 4.62 -6.00 39.16
N ALA A 13 3.46 -5.60 38.65
CA ALA A 13 2.88 -6.18 37.46
C ALA A 13 3.88 -5.96 36.31
N PHE A 14 4.68 -6.98 36.01
CA PHE A 14 5.43 -7.05 34.77
C PHE A 14 4.38 -7.18 33.66
N CYS A 15 4.01 -6.05 33.05
CA CYS A 15 3.29 -6.05 31.79
C CYS A 15 4.21 -6.65 30.73
N ALA A 16 4.19 -7.99 30.60
CA ALA A 16 4.79 -8.67 29.47
C ALA A 16 4.04 -8.22 28.22
N SER A 17 4.59 -7.24 27.51
CA SER A 17 4.09 -6.84 26.20
C SER A 17 4.31 -8.03 25.27
N SER A 18 3.22 -8.71 24.88
CA SER A 18 3.31 -9.79 23.90
C SER A 18 3.85 -9.21 22.58
N GLN A 19 4.84 -9.89 22.00
CA GLN A 19 5.43 -9.54 20.71
C GLN A 19 5.14 -10.68 19.73
N ILE A 20 4.90 -10.34 18.46
CA ILE A 20 4.71 -11.30 17.38
C ILE A 20 5.94 -11.25 16.50
N THR A 21 6.60 -12.38 16.30
CA THR A 21 7.71 -12.50 15.35
C THR A 21 7.20 -13.02 14.02
N VAL A 22 7.62 -12.39 12.92
CA VAL A 22 7.40 -12.86 11.56
C VAL A 22 8.74 -12.96 10.85
N THR A 23 8.95 -14.06 10.12
CA THR A 23 10.24 -14.38 9.49
C THR A 23 10.04 -14.65 8.01
N HIS A 24 11.01 -14.23 7.20
CA HIS A 24 11.09 -14.57 5.79
C HIS A 24 12.55 -14.85 5.41
N SER A 25 12.75 -15.87 4.58
CA SER A 25 14.06 -16.32 4.12
C SER A 25 14.28 -15.90 2.67
N VAL A 26 15.45 -15.35 2.38
CA VAL A 26 15.91 -14.98 1.03
C VAL A 26 17.00 -15.96 0.62
N TYR A 27 16.84 -16.64 -0.51
CA TYR A 27 17.78 -17.68 -0.94
C TYR A 27 18.80 -17.18 -1.97
N PHE A 28 19.97 -17.83 -1.97
CA PHE A 28 21.11 -17.48 -2.82
C PHE A 28 21.67 -18.71 -3.55
N ASP A 29 22.14 -18.48 -4.77
CA ASP A 29 22.89 -19.48 -5.51
C ASP A 29 24.27 -19.73 -4.89
N VAL A 30 24.88 -20.84 -5.27
CA VAL A 30 26.25 -21.20 -4.86
C VAL A 30 27.19 -20.06 -5.22
N ASP A 31 28.00 -19.66 -4.24
CA ASP A 31 29.04 -18.63 -4.40
C ASP A 31 28.51 -17.20 -4.75
N LYS A 32 27.20 -16.96 -4.60
CA LYS A 32 26.59 -15.65 -4.89
C LYS A 32 26.19 -14.91 -3.61
N ASP A 33 26.34 -13.59 -3.65
CA ASP A 33 25.87 -12.64 -2.66
C ASP A 33 24.76 -11.71 -3.17
N GLN A 34 24.34 -11.90 -4.43
CA GLN A 34 23.16 -11.30 -5.03
C GLN A 34 22.08 -12.36 -5.15
N PHE A 35 20.87 -12.04 -4.71
CA PHE A 35 19.70 -12.90 -4.90
C PHE A 35 18.98 -12.56 -6.21
N SER A 36 18.17 -13.51 -6.69
CA SER A 36 17.48 -13.39 -7.98
C SER A 36 16.34 -12.37 -7.95
N PHE A 37 15.85 -11.96 -9.12
CA PHE A 37 14.68 -11.08 -9.23
C PHE A 37 13.42 -11.68 -8.58
N SER A 38 13.24 -13.00 -8.67
CA SER A 38 12.09 -13.68 -8.05
C SER A 38 12.15 -13.65 -6.53
N GLU A 39 13.34 -13.83 -5.94
CA GLU A 39 13.55 -13.67 -4.49
C GLU A 39 13.25 -12.24 -4.05
N GLY A 40 13.73 -11.24 -4.80
CA GLY A 40 13.40 -9.84 -4.55
C GLY A 40 11.89 -9.54 -4.59
N LYS A 41 11.14 -10.18 -5.50
CA LYS A 41 9.68 -10.05 -5.59
C LYS A 41 8.97 -10.69 -4.39
N GLN A 42 9.42 -11.85 -3.94
CA GLN A 42 8.86 -12.53 -2.75
C GLN A 42 9.12 -11.72 -1.49
N LEU A 43 10.35 -11.23 -1.33
CA LEU A 43 10.75 -10.34 -0.26
C LEU A 43 9.88 -9.07 -0.25
N THR A 44 9.66 -8.45 -1.42
CA THR A 44 8.75 -7.30 -1.57
C THR A 44 7.34 -7.61 -1.08
N SER A 45 6.78 -8.77 -1.48
CA SER A 45 5.42 -9.15 -1.08
C SER A 45 5.31 -9.35 0.42
N PHE A 46 6.28 -10.03 1.03
CA PHE A 46 6.35 -10.18 2.48
C PHE A 46 6.41 -8.82 3.18
N PHE A 47 7.19 -7.88 2.63
CA PHE A 47 7.29 -6.53 3.18
C PHE A 47 6.03 -5.70 3.08
N ASP A 48 5.34 -5.76 1.94
CA ASP A 48 4.11 -5.00 1.73
C ASP A 48 3.04 -5.33 2.80
N ASP A 49 3.04 -6.56 3.33
CA ASP A 49 2.15 -6.97 4.43
C ASP A 49 2.59 -6.44 5.82
N LEU A 50 3.83 -5.98 5.94
CA LEU A 50 4.44 -5.50 7.19
C LEU A 50 4.52 -3.97 7.29
N ILE A 51 4.53 -3.23 6.18
CA ILE A 51 4.77 -1.76 6.19
C ILE A 51 3.77 -0.95 7.03
N TYR A 52 2.61 -1.54 7.34
CA TYR A 52 1.55 -0.90 8.12
C TYR A 52 1.52 -1.37 9.58
N LYS A 53 2.41 -2.30 9.97
CA LYS A 53 2.47 -2.87 11.32
C LYS A 53 3.52 -2.13 12.16
N PRO A 54 3.31 -1.99 13.47
CA PRO A 54 4.30 -1.37 14.35
C PRO A 54 5.48 -2.32 14.59
N ILE A 55 6.50 -2.20 13.76
CA ILE A 55 7.76 -2.93 13.87
C ILE A 55 8.53 -2.40 15.09
N LEU A 56 8.99 -3.33 15.93
CA LEU A 56 9.77 -3.08 17.14
C LEU A 56 11.26 -3.30 16.90
N THR A 57 11.62 -4.42 16.27
CA THR A 57 13.00 -4.81 15.98
C THR A 57 13.10 -5.54 14.65
N VAL A 58 14.28 -5.48 14.03
CA VAL A 58 14.63 -6.26 12.83
C VAL A 58 15.89 -7.07 13.10
N LYS A 59 15.90 -8.34 12.73
CA LYS A 59 17.13 -9.14 12.64
C LYS A 59 17.35 -9.61 11.22
N ILE A 60 18.58 -9.56 10.76
CA ILE A 60 19.02 -10.03 9.45
C ILE A 60 20.19 -10.98 9.71
N LEU A 61 19.96 -12.26 9.50
CA LEU A 61 20.89 -13.34 9.83
C LEU A 61 21.27 -14.09 8.55
N GLY A 62 22.56 -14.13 8.21
CA GLY A 62 23.05 -14.75 6.99
C GLY A 62 23.71 -16.08 7.23
N TYR A 63 23.47 -17.02 6.31
CA TYR A 63 23.99 -18.38 6.38
C TYR A 63 24.61 -18.80 5.04
N CYS A 64 25.57 -19.70 5.14
CA CYS A 64 26.20 -20.40 4.03
C CYS A 64 26.00 -21.92 4.19
N ASP A 65 26.22 -22.65 3.11
CA ASP A 65 26.31 -24.10 3.20
C ASP A 65 27.65 -24.54 3.82
N ASP A 66 27.82 -25.85 4.04
CA ASP A 66 28.96 -26.47 4.72
C ASP A 66 30.27 -26.44 3.90
N ARG A 67 30.25 -25.94 2.67
CA ARG A 67 31.40 -25.97 1.76
C ARG A 67 32.19 -24.68 1.83
N GLY A 68 33.52 -24.79 1.83
CA GLY A 68 34.42 -23.64 1.89
C GLY A 68 35.20 -23.59 3.19
N SER A 69 36.03 -22.56 3.37
CA SER A 69 36.66 -22.32 4.67
C SER A 69 35.73 -21.52 5.57
N TYR A 70 35.88 -21.67 6.88
CA TYR A 70 35.13 -20.88 7.86
C TYR A 70 35.23 -19.37 7.59
N GLU A 71 36.44 -18.85 7.34
CA GLU A 71 36.66 -17.42 7.04
C GLU A 71 35.93 -16.99 5.77
N TYR A 72 35.93 -17.84 4.74
CA TYR A 72 35.25 -17.58 3.49
C TYR A 72 33.73 -17.52 3.68
N ASN A 73 33.16 -18.51 4.37
CA ASN A 73 31.72 -18.58 4.63
C ASN A 73 31.23 -17.45 5.53
N LEU A 74 32.07 -17.00 6.48
CA LEU A 74 31.79 -15.83 7.30
C LEU A 74 31.76 -14.54 6.45
N ASP A 75 32.74 -14.32 5.58
CA ASP A 75 32.73 -13.18 4.65
C ASP A 75 31.51 -13.21 3.71
N LEU A 76 31.24 -14.35 3.09
CA LEU A 76 30.13 -14.51 2.14
C LEU A 76 28.77 -14.27 2.81
N SER A 77 28.56 -14.81 4.01
CA SER A 77 27.31 -14.57 4.76
C SER A 77 27.16 -13.10 5.16
N ASN A 78 28.25 -12.41 5.52
CA ASN A 78 28.23 -10.96 5.78
C ASN A 78 27.87 -10.15 4.53
N ARG A 79 28.44 -10.48 3.36
CA ARG A 79 28.09 -9.83 2.08
C ARG A 79 26.62 -10.04 1.70
N ARG A 80 26.08 -11.25 1.90
CA ARG A 80 24.65 -11.54 1.66
C ARG A 80 23.74 -10.72 2.56
N VAL A 81 24.06 -10.66 3.85
CA VAL A 81 23.32 -9.86 4.83
C VAL A 81 23.38 -8.38 4.46
N GLU A 82 24.53 -7.88 4.00
CA GLU A 82 24.68 -6.52 3.51
C GLU A 82 23.84 -6.27 2.24
N THR A 83 23.78 -7.21 1.31
CA THR A 83 22.90 -7.11 0.13
C THR A 83 21.43 -7.01 0.55
N VAL A 84 20.96 -7.87 1.47
CA VAL A 84 19.59 -7.81 1.97
C VAL A 84 19.36 -6.53 2.76
N SER A 85 20.29 -6.12 3.61
CA SER A 85 20.24 -4.86 4.36
C SER A 85 20.08 -3.66 3.44
N LYS A 86 20.96 -3.52 2.43
CA LYS A 86 20.86 -2.48 1.41
C LYS A 86 19.54 -2.56 0.66
N TRP A 87 19.05 -3.77 0.36
CA TRP A 87 17.75 -3.93 -0.25
C TRP A 87 16.63 -3.39 0.65
N LEU A 88 16.63 -3.69 1.96
CA LEU A 88 15.65 -3.17 2.92
C LEU A 88 15.70 -1.65 3.04
N GLU A 89 16.91 -1.09 3.09
CA GLU A 89 17.17 0.36 3.12
C GLU A 89 16.63 1.01 1.83
N ASN A 90 16.91 0.43 0.66
CA ASN A 90 16.41 0.89 -0.64
C ASN A 90 14.89 0.74 -0.79
N HIS A 91 14.26 -0.17 -0.04
CA HIS A 91 12.80 -0.33 0.01
C HIS A 91 12.16 0.45 1.17
N ASP A 92 12.91 1.40 1.74
CA ASP A 92 12.51 2.40 2.72
C ASP A 92 12.00 1.82 4.05
N ILE A 93 12.63 0.74 4.53
CA ILE A 93 12.60 0.43 5.96
C ILE A 93 13.64 1.34 6.62
N GLU A 94 13.19 2.40 7.30
CA GLU A 94 14.06 3.24 8.12
C GLU A 94 14.54 2.45 9.34
N LEU A 95 15.57 1.63 9.13
CA LEU A 95 16.21 0.81 10.16
C LEU A 95 16.89 1.66 11.23
N GLU A 96 17.14 2.95 10.97
CA GLU A 96 17.80 3.88 11.88
C GLU A 96 17.03 4.12 13.19
N ASN A 97 15.71 3.94 13.17
CA ASN A 97 14.84 4.09 14.35
C ASN A 97 14.39 2.74 14.94
N ILE A 98 14.94 1.63 14.43
CA ILE A 98 14.56 0.27 14.82
C ILE A 98 15.80 -0.44 15.34
N SER A 99 15.69 -1.13 16.48
CA SER A 99 16.81 -1.96 16.95
C SER A 99 17.10 -3.07 15.94
N LYS A 100 18.31 -3.05 15.36
CA LYS A 100 18.74 -3.90 14.25
C LYS A 100 19.86 -4.84 14.71
N LYS A 101 19.73 -6.13 14.43
CA LYS A 101 20.85 -7.10 14.50
C LYS A 101 21.19 -7.58 13.09
N VAL A 102 22.44 -7.42 12.69
CA VAL A 102 22.93 -7.72 11.33
C VAL A 102 24.16 -8.58 11.49
N GLU A 103 24.07 -9.85 11.10
CA GLU A 103 25.15 -10.80 11.38
C GLU A 103 25.20 -11.88 10.30
N GLY A 104 26.34 -11.99 9.61
CA GLY A 104 26.70 -13.21 8.90
C GLY A 104 27.17 -14.26 9.91
N LEU A 105 26.53 -15.42 9.90
CA LEU A 105 26.78 -16.50 10.86
C LEU A 105 27.69 -17.60 10.28
N GLY A 106 28.09 -17.48 9.01
CA GLY A 106 28.94 -18.46 8.35
C GLY A 106 28.19 -19.73 7.94
N GLU A 107 28.89 -20.85 7.96
CA GLU A 107 28.39 -22.14 7.51
C GLU A 107 27.44 -22.81 8.51
N VAL A 108 26.47 -23.55 7.98
CA VAL A 108 25.59 -24.43 8.75
C VAL A 108 26.01 -25.86 8.50
N ALA A 109 26.43 -26.55 9.57
CA ALA A 109 26.82 -27.95 9.50
C ALA A 109 25.65 -28.84 9.06
N LEU A 110 25.96 -29.88 8.27
CA LEU A 110 24.99 -30.89 7.88
C LEU A 110 24.80 -31.91 9.01
N GLU A 111 23.61 -32.53 9.04
CA GLU A 111 23.38 -33.72 9.85
C GLU A 111 24.14 -34.92 9.24
N GLU A 112 24.60 -35.84 10.08
CA GLU A 112 25.28 -37.05 9.61
C GLU A 112 24.25 -38.01 8.97
N GLU A 113 24.66 -38.69 7.88
CA GLU A 113 23.87 -39.70 7.14
C GLU A 113 22.76 -39.18 6.20
N LEU A 114 23.05 -38.18 5.38
CA LEU A 114 22.15 -37.73 4.29
C LEU A 114 22.55 -38.33 2.95
N ASP A 115 21.57 -38.63 2.10
CA ASP A 115 21.86 -38.98 0.70
C ASP A 115 22.29 -37.74 -0.12
N GLN A 116 22.72 -37.96 -1.36
CA GLN A 116 23.26 -36.88 -2.20
C GLN A 116 22.21 -35.83 -2.59
N GLU A 117 20.96 -36.23 -2.76
CA GLU A 117 19.86 -35.34 -3.14
C GLU A 117 19.44 -34.48 -1.94
N GLU A 118 19.19 -35.12 -0.80
CA GLU A 118 18.90 -34.46 0.48
C GLU A 118 20.01 -33.48 0.89
N THR A 119 21.26 -33.89 0.69
CA THR A 119 22.43 -33.05 0.95
C THR A 119 22.37 -31.76 0.13
N GLU A 120 22.11 -31.83 -1.19
CA GLU A 120 22.08 -30.62 -2.01
C GLU A 120 20.85 -29.75 -1.72
N GLU A 121 19.71 -30.33 -1.37
CA GLU A 121 18.53 -29.59 -0.93
C GLU A 121 18.79 -28.80 0.36
N ILE A 122 19.38 -29.44 1.37
CA ILE A 122 19.72 -28.79 2.64
C ILE A 122 20.76 -27.69 2.40
N ARG A 123 21.76 -27.94 1.55
CA ARG A 123 22.72 -26.91 1.14
C ARG A 123 22.01 -25.72 0.49
N ALA A 124 21.05 -25.96 -0.41
CA ALA A 124 20.25 -24.90 -1.02
C ALA A 124 19.46 -24.10 0.01
N GLN A 125 18.88 -24.77 1.01
CA GLN A 125 18.17 -24.11 2.10
C GLN A 125 19.10 -23.33 3.03
N ASN A 126 20.34 -23.78 3.23
CA ASN A 126 21.33 -23.10 4.09
C ASN A 126 21.96 -21.88 3.43
N ARG A 127 21.96 -21.79 2.10
CA ARG A 127 22.33 -20.57 1.37
C ARG A 127 21.23 -19.52 1.45
N ARG A 128 21.02 -18.94 2.64
CA ARG A 128 19.93 -18.00 2.89
C ARG A 128 20.29 -16.83 3.78
N VAL A 129 19.44 -15.81 3.75
CA VAL A 129 19.39 -14.74 4.74
C VAL A 129 17.98 -14.70 5.33
N ASP A 130 17.88 -14.87 6.64
CA ASP A 130 16.64 -14.79 7.39
C ASP A 130 16.41 -13.37 7.89
N VAL A 131 15.24 -12.83 7.58
CA VAL A 131 14.80 -11.51 8.04
C VAL A 131 13.65 -11.68 9.02
N GLU A 132 13.89 -11.35 10.29
CA GLU A 132 12.91 -11.44 11.38
C GLU A 132 12.44 -10.05 11.81
N PHE A 133 11.12 -9.85 11.87
CA PHE A 133 10.50 -8.65 12.41
C PHE A 133 9.77 -8.98 13.71
N SER A 134 10.12 -8.29 14.80
CA SER A 134 9.29 -8.29 16.01
C SER A 134 8.24 -7.18 15.92
N LEU A 135 6.98 -7.50 16.20
CA LEU A 135 5.84 -6.61 16.13
C LEU A 135 5.15 -6.51 17.50
N SER A 136 4.53 -5.37 17.81
CA SER A 136 3.76 -5.21 19.05
C SER A 136 2.37 -5.89 18.97
N ALA A 137 2.13 -6.93 19.78
CA ALA A 137 0.92 -7.77 19.69
C ALA A 137 -0.40 -7.02 20.03
N ASP A 138 -0.37 -6.12 21.02
CA ASP A 138 -1.55 -5.33 21.45
C ASP A 138 -2.04 -4.37 20.37
N LYS A 139 -1.15 -3.96 19.47
CA LYS A 139 -1.48 -3.09 18.33
C LYS A 139 -1.85 -3.87 17.07
N THR A 140 -1.44 -5.13 16.93
CA THR A 140 -1.77 -5.98 15.77
C THR A 140 -3.18 -6.58 15.83
N LYS A 141 -3.76 -6.85 17.01
CA LYS A 141 -5.15 -7.34 17.14
C LYS A 141 -6.21 -6.31 16.70
N ARG A 142 -5.87 -5.02 16.73
CA ARG A 142 -6.73 -3.91 16.29
C ARG A 142 -6.86 -3.79 14.76
N VAL A 143 -5.98 -4.46 14.00
CA VAL A 143 -5.89 -4.35 12.52
C VAL A 143 -6.50 -5.55 11.80
N ALA A 144 -6.86 -6.61 12.53
CA ALA A 144 -7.57 -7.75 11.97
C ALA A 144 -9.06 -7.41 11.74
N ILE A 145 -9.35 -6.41 10.91
CA ILE A 145 -10.66 -6.31 10.27
C ILE A 145 -10.77 -7.55 9.40
N LYS A 146 -11.73 -8.43 9.70
CA LYS A 146 -11.99 -9.63 8.90
C LYS A 146 -12.22 -9.17 7.47
N LYS A 147 -11.30 -9.52 6.57
CA LYS A 147 -11.32 -9.16 5.15
C LYS A 147 -12.54 -9.84 4.54
N LEU A 148 -13.67 -9.14 4.47
CA LEU A 148 -14.85 -9.63 3.75
C LEU A 148 -14.44 -9.80 2.28
N ARG A 149 -14.48 -11.02 1.77
CA ARG A 149 -14.19 -11.29 0.38
C ARG A 149 -15.36 -10.75 -0.44
N LYS A 150 -15.14 -9.67 -1.19
CA LYS A 150 -16.15 -9.05 -2.08
C LYS A 150 -16.74 -10.01 -3.13
N GLN A 151 -16.08 -11.14 -3.38
CA GLN A 151 -16.56 -12.20 -4.25
C GLN A 151 -17.70 -13.03 -3.64
N GLU A 152 -17.92 -12.91 -2.33
CA GLU A 152 -18.96 -13.64 -1.58
C GLU A 152 -20.15 -12.72 -1.20
N LEU A 153 -20.13 -11.44 -1.62
CA LEU A 153 -21.12 -10.44 -1.21
C LEU A 153 -22.14 -10.18 -2.34
N THR A 154 -23.42 -10.19 -1.98
CA THR A 154 -24.52 -9.82 -2.88
C THR A 154 -24.59 -8.29 -3.08
N ILE A 155 -25.28 -7.84 -4.13
CA ILE A 155 -25.40 -6.43 -4.51
C ILE A 155 -26.06 -5.59 -3.40
N GLU A 156 -27.01 -6.17 -2.66
CA GLU A 156 -27.70 -5.50 -1.55
C GLU A 156 -26.83 -5.43 -0.30
N GLU A 157 -26.06 -6.49 0.01
CA GLU A 157 -25.07 -6.43 1.09
C GLU A 157 -24.01 -5.34 0.82
N ALA A 158 -23.59 -5.18 -0.44
CA ALA A 158 -22.66 -4.12 -0.83
C ALA A 158 -23.21 -2.70 -0.66
N LYS A 159 -24.54 -2.51 -0.78
CA LYS A 159 -25.22 -1.22 -0.55
C LYS A 159 -25.41 -0.92 0.94
N GLU A 160 -25.49 -1.95 1.78
CA GLU A 160 -25.57 -1.80 3.24
C GLU A 160 -24.21 -1.57 3.91
N ILE A 161 -23.09 -1.91 3.26
CA ILE A 161 -21.73 -1.69 3.79
C ILE A 161 -21.53 -0.30 4.41
N PRO A 162 -21.90 0.82 3.77
CA PRO A 162 -21.69 2.15 4.35
C PRO A 162 -22.52 2.38 5.62
N ILE A 163 -23.70 1.75 5.71
CA ILE A 163 -24.61 1.82 6.86
C ILE A 163 -24.09 0.93 7.99
N TYR A 164 -23.60 -0.26 7.67
CA TYR A 164 -22.98 -1.19 8.61
C TYR A 164 -21.67 -0.62 9.17
N GLU A 165 -20.79 -0.08 8.33
CA GLU A 165 -19.56 0.61 8.74
C GLU A 165 -19.86 1.79 9.68
N LYS A 166 -20.89 2.58 9.37
CA LYS A 166 -21.33 3.68 10.23
C LYS A 166 -21.89 3.16 11.57
N LYS A 167 -22.69 2.09 11.57
CA LYS A 167 -23.22 1.45 12.80
C LYS A 167 -22.10 0.86 13.66
N VAL A 168 -21.11 0.23 13.05
CA VAL A 168 -19.90 -0.31 13.72
C VAL A 168 -19.11 0.83 14.36
N VAL A 169 -18.88 1.93 13.63
CA VAL A 169 -18.19 3.12 14.17
C VAL A 169 -18.95 3.71 15.36
N VAL A 170 -20.28 3.83 15.28
CA VAL A 170 -21.10 4.37 16.38
C VAL A 170 -21.09 3.44 17.60
N ALA A 171 -21.26 2.13 17.40
CA ALA A 171 -21.25 1.15 18.50
C ALA A 171 -19.90 1.09 19.22
N ILE A 172 -18.79 1.24 18.49
CA ILE A 172 -17.42 1.30 19.06
C ILE A 172 -17.22 2.57 19.90
N LEU A 173 -17.82 3.69 19.51
CA LEU A 173 -17.69 4.97 20.22
C LEU A 173 -18.55 5.01 21.49
N GLU A 174 -19.73 4.37 21.47
CA GLU A 174 -20.68 4.40 22.58
C GLU A 174 -20.38 3.36 23.67
N ASN A 175 -19.76 2.21 23.34
CA ASN A 175 -19.46 1.18 24.33
C ASN A 175 -18.11 0.46 24.07
N PRO A 176 -16.98 1.05 24.50
CA PRO A 176 -15.62 0.67 24.08
C PRO A 176 -15.11 -0.68 24.61
N SER A 177 -15.90 -1.38 25.45
CA SER A 177 -15.55 -2.67 26.04
C SER A 177 -16.43 -3.84 25.57
N SER A 178 -17.42 -3.59 24.70
CA SER A 178 -18.35 -4.63 24.25
C SER A 178 -17.75 -5.53 23.16
N THR A 179 -17.98 -6.83 23.27
CA THR A 179 -17.57 -7.88 22.30
C THR A 179 -18.77 -8.50 21.55
N GLU A 180 -19.94 -7.89 21.60
CA GLU A 180 -21.14 -8.46 20.95
C GLU A 180 -21.11 -8.34 19.42
N VAL A 181 -21.60 -9.39 18.75
CA VAL A 181 -21.68 -9.47 17.28
C VAL A 181 -22.99 -8.85 16.81
N ILE A 182 -22.90 -7.80 15.98
CA ILE A 182 -24.05 -7.11 15.38
C ILE A 182 -24.71 -8.04 14.33
N LYS A 183 -25.95 -8.47 14.56
CA LYS A 183 -26.73 -9.32 13.63
C LYS A 183 -27.34 -8.48 12.50
N THR A 184 -27.31 -8.99 11.27
CA THR A 184 -27.94 -8.41 10.07
C THR A 184 -29.36 -8.96 9.86
N SER A 185 -30.22 -8.18 9.20
CA SER A 185 -31.64 -8.47 8.97
C SER A 185 -31.87 -9.53 7.87
N ASN A 186 -32.96 -10.29 8.02
CA ASN A 186 -33.24 -11.59 7.42
C ASN A 186 -33.25 -11.70 5.87
N THR A 187 -32.95 -12.94 5.47
CA THR A 187 -33.14 -13.68 4.22
C THR A 187 -34.44 -13.40 3.46
N THR A 188 -34.37 -13.03 2.18
CA THR A 188 -35.16 -13.60 1.06
C THR A 188 -34.67 -13.03 -0.28
N GLU A 189 -34.38 -13.90 -1.25
CA GLU A 189 -34.08 -13.54 -2.65
C GLU A 189 -35.30 -12.92 -3.33
N PRO A 190 -35.12 -11.92 -4.21
CA PRO A 190 -35.57 -12.13 -5.59
C PRO A 190 -34.68 -11.50 -6.69
N GLU A 191 -34.81 -12.09 -7.87
CA GLU A 191 -34.23 -11.72 -9.18
C GLU A 191 -34.60 -10.29 -9.64
N VAL A 192 -33.67 -9.56 -10.29
CA VAL A 192 -34.03 -8.41 -11.14
C VAL A 192 -33.16 -8.30 -12.40
N SER A 193 -33.90 -8.12 -13.50
CA SER A 193 -33.58 -7.85 -14.90
C SER A 193 -32.74 -6.59 -15.19
N VAL A 194 -32.00 -6.65 -16.30
CA VAL A 194 -31.19 -5.56 -16.87
C VAL A 194 -32.06 -4.64 -17.74
N GLU A 195 -32.14 -3.35 -17.41
CA GLU A 195 -32.67 -2.30 -18.30
C GLU A 195 -31.53 -1.64 -19.11
N VAL A 196 -31.84 -1.33 -20.37
CA VAL A 196 -30.93 -0.86 -21.43
C VAL A 196 -30.59 0.63 -21.25
N VAL A 197 -29.31 1.00 -21.36
CA VAL A 197 -28.81 2.39 -21.20
C VAL A 197 -28.69 3.09 -22.56
N GLU A 198 -29.26 4.29 -22.66
CA GLU A 198 -29.23 5.18 -23.83
C GLU A 198 -27.82 5.62 -24.26
N GLU A 199 -27.61 5.86 -25.56
CA GLU A 199 -26.36 6.30 -26.16
C GLU A 199 -25.87 7.64 -25.59
N ASP A 200 -24.69 7.65 -24.99
CA ASP A 200 -24.02 8.88 -24.53
C ASP A 200 -23.24 9.54 -25.67
N GLU A 201 -23.48 10.84 -25.91
CA GLU A 201 -22.68 11.64 -26.85
C GLU A 201 -21.33 12.05 -26.23
N PHE A 202 -20.25 11.66 -26.91
CA PHE A 202 -18.87 12.02 -26.55
C PHE A 202 -18.29 13.02 -27.57
N LEU A 203 -17.29 13.79 -27.15
CA LEU A 203 -16.53 14.67 -28.05
C LEU A 203 -15.34 13.93 -28.64
N ASP A 204 -15.16 14.07 -29.96
CA ASP A 204 -14.01 13.52 -30.68
C ASP A 204 -12.84 14.50 -30.62
N ILE A 205 -11.97 14.31 -29.64
CA ILE A 205 -10.73 15.10 -29.49
C ILE A 205 -9.56 14.27 -30.01
N PRO A 206 -8.86 14.72 -31.07
CA PRO A 206 -7.74 13.97 -31.65
C PRO A 206 -6.63 13.79 -30.60
N THR A 207 -6.00 12.61 -30.60
CA THR A 207 -4.88 12.29 -29.71
C THR A 207 -3.57 12.36 -30.47
N LYS A 208 -2.52 12.91 -29.85
CA LYS A 208 -1.15 12.84 -30.38
C LYS A 208 -0.36 11.64 -29.83
N LEU A 209 -1.01 10.76 -29.08
CA LEU A 209 -0.37 9.59 -28.49
C LEU A 209 -0.07 8.50 -29.52
N ASP A 210 1.10 7.90 -29.38
CA ASP A 210 1.57 6.73 -30.13
C ASP A 210 1.90 5.59 -29.16
N PRO A 211 1.23 4.42 -29.24
CA PRO A 211 0.15 4.08 -30.18
C PRO A 211 -1.19 4.78 -29.86
N PRO A 212 -2.09 4.88 -30.86
CA PRO A 212 -3.43 5.44 -30.66
C PRO A 212 -4.19 4.69 -29.55
N ILE A 213 -4.80 5.43 -28.62
CA ILE A 213 -5.66 4.84 -27.59
C ILE A 213 -6.99 4.43 -28.24
N ASP A 214 -7.38 3.17 -28.04
CA ASP A 214 -8.68 2.64 -28.46
C ASP A 214 -9.82 3.40 -27.75
N ASN A 215 -10.66 4.12 -28.50
CA ASN A 215 -11.76 4.93 -27.97
C ASN A 215 -12.85 4.10 -27.24
N THR A 216 -12.91 2.78 -27.45
CA THR A 216 -13.78 1.88 -26.65
C THR A 216 -13.20 1.59 -25.26
N LYS A 217 -11.90 1.82 -25.08
CA LYS A 217 -11.11 1.64 -23.85
C LYS A 217 -10.45 2.95 -23.38
N GLU A 218 -10.92 4.11 -23.86
CA GLU A 218 -10.37 5.42 -23.49
C GLU A 218 -10.48 5.62 -21.97
N PRO A 219 -9.35 5.63 -21.23
CA PRO A 219 -9.36 5.67 -19.77
C PRO A 219 -10.02 6.94 -19.21
N PHE A 220 -10.19 7.96 -20.05
CA PHE A 220 -10.77 9.25 -19.68
C PHE A 220 -12.08 9.56 -20.39
N LYS A 221 -12.83 8.53 -20.84
CA LYS A 221 -14.13 8.69 -21.53
C LYS A 221 -15.11 9.60 -20.77
N SER A 222 -15.09 9.58 -19.44
CA SER A 222 -15.90 10.50 -18.62
C SER A 222 -15.58 11.98 -18.82
N LEU A 223 -14.32 12.35 -19.10
CA LEU A 223 -13.93 13.73 -19.44
C LEU A 223 -14.43 14.17 -20.83
N LEU A 224 -14.61 13.21 -21.75
CA LEU A 224 -15.08 13.47 -23.12
C LEU A 224 -16.61 13.62 -23.21
N SER A 225 -17.35 13.24 -22.17
CA SER A 225 -18.81 13.32 -22.17
C SER A 225 -19.29 14.77 -22.30
N LYS A 226 -20.24 15.01 -23.21
CA LYS A 226 -20.95 16.29 -23.29
C LYS A 226 -21.87 16.52 -22.09
N LYS A 227 -22.32 15.44 -21.43
CA LYS A 227 -23.22 15.47 -20.27
C LYS A 227 -22.48 15.58 -18.92
N LEU A 228 -21.20 15.96 -18.92
CA LEU A 228 -20.43 16.16 -17.69
C LEU A 228 -21.13 17.18 -16.78
N LYS A 229 -21.20 16.93 -15.47
CA LYS A 229 -21.89 17.81 -14.51
C LYS A 229 -20.95 18.30 -13.40
N LYS A 230 -21.27 19.47 -12.84
CA LYS A 230 -20.64 19.96 -11.59
C LYS A 230 -20.82 18.93 -10.48
N GLY A 231 -19.76 18.70 -9.70
CA GLY A 231 -19.72 17.75 -8.59
C GLY A 231 -19.28 16.35 -8.98
N GLN A 232 -19.15 16.06 -10.28
CA GLN A 232 -18.66 14.77 -10.75
C GLN A 232 -17.17 14.61 -10.42
N VAL A 233 -16.80 13.39 -10.02
CA VAL A 233 -15.42 13.00 -9.77
C VAL A 233 -14.97 12.13 -10.93
N ILE A 234 -13.87 12.50 -11.56
CA ILE A 234 -13.27 11.73 -12.64
C ILE A 234 -11.93 11.19 -12.15
N ARG A 235 -11.80 9.87 -12.14
CA ARG A 235 -10.59 9.22 -11.69
C ARG A 235 -9.54 9.25 -12.79
N LEU A 236 -8.32 9.63 -12.44
CA LEU A 236 -7.18 9.50 -13.35
C LEU A 236 -6.63 8.08 -13.26
N GLU A 237 -7.25 7.16 -13.98
CA GLU A 237 -6.86 5.75 -13.99
C GLU A 237 -5.46 5.57 -14.58
N ASN A 238 -4.71 4.61 -14.03
CA ASN A 238 -3.34 4.26 -14.45
C ASN A 238 -2.31 5.41 -14.39
N ILE A 239 -2.61 6.51 -13.70
CA ILE A 239 -1.59 7.50 -13.30
C ILE A 239 -0.90 7.00 -12.05
N LEU A 240 0.33 6.51 -12.23
CA LEU A 240 1.13 5.85 -11.22
C LEU A 240 2.22 6.78 -10.68
N PHE A 241 2.47 6.65 -9.39
CA PHE A 241 3.51 7.38 -8.66
C PHE A 241 4.50 6.40 -8.08
N TYR A 242 5.76 6.83 -7.96
CA TYR A 242 6.74 6.08 -7.18
C TYR A 242 6.22 5.93 -5.74
N LYS A 243 6.46 4.76 -5.14
CA LYS A 243 5.91 4.42 -3.81
C LYS A 243 6.37 5.47 -2.77
N GLY A 244 5.42 6.01 -2.00
CA GLY A 244 5.67 7.06 -1.00
C GLY A 244 6.13 8.42 -1.55
N ARG A 245 6.12 8.61 -2.87
CA ARG A 245 6.61 9.82 -3.54
C ARG A 245 5.50 10.52 -4.33
N SER A 246 5.72 11.81 -4.59
CA SER A 246 4.91 12.64 -5.49
C SER A 246 5.39 12.60 -6.94
N THR A 247 6.54 11.98 -7.17
CA THR A 247 7.11 11.76 -8.51
C THR A 247 6.29 10.72 -9.27
N ILE A 248 5.97 11.03 -10.53
CA ILE A 248 5.14 10.21 -11.44
C ILE A 248 6.04 9.27 -12.25
N LEU A 249 5.57 8.07 -12.55
CA LEU A 249 6.31 7.12 -13.40
C LEU A 249 6.28 7.58 -14.87
N GLU A 250 7.33 7.25 -15.62
CA GLU A 250 7.45 7.62 -17.03
C GLU A 250 6.30 7.04 -17.88
N GLU A 251 5.88 5.81 -17.59
CA GLU A 251 4.75 5.14 -18.25
C GLU A 251 3.40 5.87 -18.08
N SER A 252 3.29 6.76 -17.08
CA SER A 252 2.09 7.59 -16.86
C SER A 252 2.12 8.90 -17.62
N GLN A 253 3.26 9.30 -18.22
CA GLN A 253 3.38 10.55 -18.97
C GLN A 253 2.43 10.61 -20.17
N PRO A 254 2.36 9.58 -21.04
CA PRO A 254 1.43 9.57 -22.18
C PRO A 254 -0.03 9.76 -21.74
N LEU A 255 -0.45 9.10 -20.67
CA LEU A 255 -1.81 9.25 -20.14
C LEU A 255 -2.09 10.68 -19.66
N LEU A 256 -1.10 11.34 -19.04
CA LEU A 256 -1.26 12.73 -18.62
C LEU A 256 -1.16 13.73 -19.78
N ASP A 257 -0.46 13.39 -20.87
CA ASP A 257 -0.53 14.14 -22.13
C ASP A 257 -1.96 14.09 -22.67
N ARG A 258 -2.59 12.91 -22.69
CA ARG A 258 -3.99 12.76 -23.10
C ARG A 258 -4.96 13.58 -22.26
N VAL A 259 -4.83 13.52 -20.93
CA VAL A 259 -5.65 14.34 -20.02
C VAL A 259 -5.47 15.82 -20.32
N ALA A 260 -4.23 16.27 -20.58
CA ALA A 260 -3.97 17.67 -20.91
C ALA A 260 -4.59 18.08 -22.24
N GLU A 261 -4.50 17.26 -23.29
CA GLU A 261 -5.15 17.53 -24.59
C GLU A 261 -6.66 17.72 -24.46
N ILE A 262 -7.33 16.79 -23.76
CA ILE A 262 -8.77 16.85 -23.52
C ILE A 262 -9.13 18.15 -22.79
N LEU A 263 -8.37 18.47 -21.74
CA LEU A 263 -8.61 19.67 -20.96
C LEU A 263 -8.34 20.93 -21.80
N ILE A 264 -7.28 20.99 -22.61
CA ILE A 264 -6.98 22.15 -23.46
C ILE A 264 -8.13 22.42 -24.44
N ALA A 265 -8.68 21.38 -25.05
CA ALA A 265 -9.85 21.50 -25.92
C ALA A 265 -11.13 21.90 -25.15
N ARG A 266 -11.30 21.39 -23.92
CA ARG A 266 -12.43 21.70 -23.01
C ARG A 266 -12.08 22.82 -22.04
N GLU A 267 -12.00 24.05 -22.54
CA GLU A 267 -11.73 25.23 -21.69
C GLU A 267 -12.86 25.56 -20.71
N ASP A 268 -14.06 25.04 -20.94
CA ASP A 268 -15.26 25.22 -20.11
C ASP A 268 -15.16 24.55 -18.73
N ILE A 269 -14.32 23.52 -18.61
CA ILE A 269 -14.24 22.71 -17.39
C ILE A 269 -13.31 23.37 -16.36
N HIS A 270 -13.84 23.62 -15.17
CA HIS A 270 -13.07 24.01 -13.98
C HIS A 270 -13.05 22.89 -12.96
N PHE A 271 -11.90 22.60 -12.36
CA PHE A 271 -11.74 21.42 -11.53
C PHE A 271 -10.74 21.59 -10.39
N GLU A 272 -10.91 20.79 -9.33
CA GLU A 272 -9.96 20.62 -8.25
C GLU A 272 -9.33 19.21 -8.35
N ILE A 273 -8.01 19.15 -8.32
CA ILE A 273 -7.25 17.90 -8.36
C ILE A 273 -7.16 17.36 -6.93
N HIS A 274 -7.75 16.20 -6.68
CA HIS A 274 -7.79 15.56 -5.38
C HIS A 274 -6.76 14.44 -5.30
N GLY A 275 -5.84 14.54 -4.35
CA GLY A 275 -4.89 13.48 -4.05
C GLY A 275 -5.35 12.61 -2.90
N HIS A 276 -5.15 11.30 -3.04
CA HIS A 276 -5.51 10.29 -2.04
C HIS A 276 -4.32 9.38 -1.75
N VAL A 277 -4.28 8.86 -0.53
CA VAL A 277 -3.30 7.86 -0.09
C VAL A 277 -4.01 6.75 0.67
N CYS A 278 -3.52 5.52 0.52
CA CYS A 278 -4.02 4.43 1.35
C CYS A 278 -3.33 4.38 2.71
N CYS A 279 -4.06 3.82 3.68
CA CYS A 279 -3.48 2.95 4.70
C CYS A 279 -2.41 3.63 5.57
N ILE A 280 -2.65 4.88 5.96
CA ILE A 280 -1.79 5.56 6.93
C ILE A 280 -2.33 5.34 8.34
N ASN A 281 -1.41 5.30 9.31
CA ASN A 281 -1.78 5.26 10.72
C ASN A 281 -2.80 6.39 11.02
N PRO A 282 -3.97 6.07 11.61
CA PRO A 282 -5.01 7.04 11.88
C PRO A 282 -4.59 8.27 12.68
N ALA A 283 -3.50 8.18 13.45
CA ALA A 283 -2.91 9.29 14.16
C ALA A 283 -2.41 10.43 13.25
N TYR A 284 -2.16 10.15 11.96
CA TYR A 284 -1.71 11.15 11.00
C TYR A 284 -2.80 11.50 9.98
N PRO A 285 -2.91 12.79 9.59
CA PRO A 285 -3.91 13.22 8.61
C PRO A 285 -3.54 12.87 7.17
N ASP A 286 -2.25 12.72 6.84
CA ASP A 286 -1.76 12.38 5.49
C ASP A 286 -0.51 11.49 5.56
N ALA A 287 -0.20 10.82 4.45
CA ALA A 287 0.99 9.98 4.32
C ALA A 287 2.26 10.83 4.25
N TYR A 288 3.35 10.22 4.70
CA TYR A 288 4.68 10.75 4.57
C TYR A 288 5.12 10.83 3.10
N ASN A 289 5.55 12.00 2.66
CA ASN A 289 6.13 12.23 1.34
C ASN A 289 7.65 12.11 1.42
N ARG A 290 8.20 11.07 0.78
CA ARG A 290 9.63 10.79 0.78
C ARG A 290 10.47 11.85 0.08
N ASP A 291 9.91 12.53 -0.93
CA ASP A 291 10.63 13.58 -1.69
C ASP A 291 10.85 14.85 -0.86
N THR A 292 9.90 15.20 0.00
CA THR A 292 9.90 16.47 0.75
C THR A 292 10.06 16.30 2.26
N LYS A 293 10.10 15.05 2.74
CA LYS A 293 10.22 14.67 4.15
C LYS A 293 9.10 15.24 5.04
N LYS A 294 7.91 15.45 4.47
CA LYS A 294 6.72 16.02 5.13
C LYS A 294 5.52 15.08 5.03
N SER A 295 4.67 15.03 6.05
CA SER A 295 3.41 14.26 6.02
C SER A 295 2.31 14.98 5.24
N ASN A 296 2.52 15.11 3.92
CA ASN A 296 1.61 15.80 2.99
C ASN A 296 1.58 15.13 1.61
N LEU A 297 1.79 13.80 1.52
CA LEU A 297 1.94 13.09 0.25
C LEU A 297 0.71 13.22 -0.67
N SER A 298 -0.50 13.12 -0.12
CA SER A 298 -1.71 13.28 -0.95
C SER A 298 -1.77 14.68 -1.57
N HIS A 299 -1.41 15.71 -0.80
CA HIS A 299 -1.33 17.09 -1.29
C HIS A 299 -0.22 17.25 -2.34
N ALA A 300 0.95 16.67 -2.09
CA ALA A 300 2.09 16.77 -2.99
C ALA A 300 1.83 16.07 -4.34
N ARG A 301 1.13 14.94 -4.35
CA ARG A 301 0.69 14.25 -5.58
C ARG A 301 -0.29 15.09 -6.38
N ALA A 302 -1.28 15.69 -5.72
CA ALA A 302 -2.21 16.61 -6.37
C ALA A 302 -1.48 17.82 -6.98
N LEU A 303 -0.49 18.37 -6.27
CA LEU A 303 0.37 19.45 -6.77
C LEU A 303 1.24 19.02 -7.96
N ALA A 304 1.76 17.79 -7.97
CA ALA A 304 2.56 17.29 -9.08
C ALA A 304 1.75 17.25 -10.38
N ILE A 305 0.53 16.71 -10.32
CA ILE A 305 -0.40 16.69 -11.45
C ILE A 305 -0.75 18.11 -11.90
N TYR A 306 -1.03 19.01 -10.96
CA TYR A 306 -1.30 20.42 -11.26
C TYR A 306 -0.15 21.07 -12.04
N LYS A 307 1.10 20.89 -11.59
CA LYS A 307 2.28 21.45 -12.25
C LYS A 307 2.45 20.91 -13.66
N ILE A 308 2.25 19.61 -13.84
CA ILE A 308 2.37 18.93 -15.12
C ILE A 308 1.30 19.43 -16.10
N LEU A 309 0.03 19.43 -15.71
CA LEU A 309 -1.05 19.95 -16.56
C LEU A 309 -0.82 21.42 -16.93
N ARG A 310 -0.36 22.24 -15.99
CA ARG A 310 0.01 23.63 -16.26
C ARG A 310 1.15 23.73 -17.28
N SER A 311 2.20 22.92 -17.14
CA SER A 311 3.33 22.92 -18.08
C SER A 311 2.92 22.49 -19.49
N ARG A 312 1.87 21.67 -19.61
CA ARG A 312 1.28 21.24 -20.88
C ARG A 312 0.31 22.25 -21.49
N GLY A 313 0.06 23.38 -20.85
CA GLY A 313 -0.78 24.45 -21.38
C GLY A 313 -2.21 24.51 -20.82
N VAL A 314 -2.56 23.67 -19.84
CA VAL A 314 -3.84 23.80 -19.14
C VAL A 314 -3.85 25.11 -18.32
N LYS A 315 -4.79 26.00 -18.61
CA LYS A 315 -4.91 27.31 -17.93
C LYS A 315 -5.01 27.13 -16.40
N HIS A 316 -4.10 27.76 -15.67
CA HIS A 316 -4.02 27.64 -14.20
C HIS A 316 -5.23 28.24 -13.46
N THR A 317 -5.93 29.21 -14.06
CA THR A 317 -7.08 29.92 -13.48
C THR A 317 -8.30 29.02 -13.23
N ARG A 318 -8.39 27.88 -13.92
CA ARG A 318 -9.47 26.90 -13.80
C ARG A 318 -9.07 25.62 -13.06
N MET A 319 -7.86 25.60 -12.51
CA MET A 319 -7.31 24.46 -11.77
C MET A 319 -7.07 24.83 -10.31
N ARG A 320 -7.49 23.95 -9.40
CA ARG A 320 -7.09 23.96 -7.98
C ARG A 320 -6.60 22.56 -7.61
N PHE A 321 -5.98 22.38 -6.44
CA PHE A 321 -5.55 21.07 -5.97
C PHE A 321 -5.66 20.96 -4.44
N LYS A 322 -5.90 19.75 -3.95
CA LYS A 322 -6.06 19.46 -2.52
C LYS A 322 -5.68 18.01 -2.20
N GLY A 323 -5.06 17.81 -1.05
CA GLY A 323 -4.79 16.48 -0.50
C GLY A 323 -5.87 16.08 0.51
N TYR A 324 -6.38 14.87 0.40
CA TYR A 324 -7.40 14.32 1.31
C TYR A 324 -6.85 13.24 2.26
N GLY A 325 -5.56 12.90 2.17
CA GLY A 325 -4.99 11.84 2.97
C GLY A 325 -5.76 10.53 2.78
N ARG A 326 -6.05 9.86 3.90
CA ARG A 326 -6.90 8.66 3.97
C ARG A 326 -8.40 8.93 4.16
N THR A 327 -8.85 10.18 4.12
CA THR A 327 -10.23 10.54 4.53
C THR A 327 -11.30 10.16 3.51
N ARG A 328 -10.91 9.65 2.34
CA ARG A 328 -11.80 9.29 1.22
C ARG A 328 -11.41 7.92 0.61
N PRO A 329 -11.45 6.82 1.37
CA PRO A 329 -11.16 5.50 0.83
C PRO A 329 -12.27 5.05 -0.13
N LEU A 330 -11.92 4.32 -1.20
CA LEU A 330 -12.90 3.73 -2.12
C LEU A 330 -13.42 2.37 -1.65
N GLY A 331 -12.73 1.74 -0.70
CA GLY A 331 -13.01 0.37 -0.26
C GLY A 331 -12.59 -0.67 -1.30
N GLY A 332 -11.53 -1.42 -1.02
CA GLY A 332 -10.97 -2.40 -1.96
C GLY A 332 -9.49 -2.65 -1.69
N ILE A 333 -8.71 -2.96 -2.72
CA ILE A 333 -7.26 -3.11 -2.60
C ILE A 333 -6.58 -1.74 -2.43
N ASP A 334 -5.55 -1.68 -1.59
CA ASP A 334 -4.80 -0.46 -1.23
C ASP A 334 -4.25 0.29 -2.45
N LYS A 335 -4.02 -0.41 -3.57
CA LYS A 335 -3.61 0.20 -4.84
C LYS A 335 -4.63 1.20 -5.37
N LEU A 336 -5.93 1.00 -5.13
CA LEU A 336 -6.97 1.89 -5.61
C LEU A 336 -7.03 3.21 -4.81
N ASP A 337 -6.54 3.21 -3.57
CA ASP A 337 -6.50 4.42 -2.74
C ASP A 337 -5.24 5.28 -2.93
N ARG A 338 -4.27 4.79 -3.71
CA ARG A 338 -3.11 5.56 -4.21
C ARG A 338 -3.45 6.20 -5.55
N ARG A 339 -4.34 7.19 -5.55
CA ARG A 339 -4.90 7.77 -6.78
C ARG A 339 -4.94 9.29 -6.76
N VAL A 340 -5.15 9.86 -7.94
CA VAL A 340 -5.56 11.25 -8.12
C VAL A 340 -6.87 11.30 -8.89
N GLU A 341 -7.73 12.24 -8.51
CA GLU A 341 -9.04 12.46 -9.12
C GLU A 341 -9.19 13.92 -9.52
N LEU A 342 -10.03 14.19 -10.51
CA LEU A 342 -10.48 15.52 -10.88
C LEU A 342 -11.91 15.70 -10.39
N TYR A 343 -12.12 16.60 -9.45
CA TYR A 343 -13.45 17.02 -9.02
C TYR A 343 -13.91 18.23 -9.83
N ILE A 344 -14.99 18.08 -10.58
CA ILE A 344 -15.52 19.14 -11.42
C ILE A 344 -16.22 20.19 -10.56
N THR A 345 -15.64 21.39 -10.49
CA THR A 345 -16.13 22.48 -9.64
C THR A 345 -17.14 23.37 -10.35
N LYS A 346 -16.98 23.55 -11.67
CA LYS A 346 -17.82 24.37 -12.52
C LYS A 346 -17.65 23.94 -13.99
N ILE A 347 -18.71 24.06 -14.77
CA ILE A 347 -18.68 23.95 -16.23
C ILE A 347 -19.27 25.26 -16.75
N ASP A 348 -18.50 25.96 -17.57
CA ASP A 348 -18.97 27.19 -18.20
C ASP A 348 -20.01 26.85 -19.29
N PRO A 349 -21.01 27.72 -19.50
CA PRO A 349 -21.92 27.56 -20.63
C PRO A 349 -21.14 27.62 -21.96
N PRO A 350 -21.64 26.97 -23.01
CA PRO A 350 -21.03 27.06 -24.33
C PRO A 350 -20.84 28.53 -24.73
N LYS A 351 -19.66 28.86 -25.24
CA LYS A 351 -19.41 30.19 -25.81
C LYS A 351 -20.24 30.29 -27.09
N ASN A 352 -21.23 31.19 -27.09
CA ASN A 352 -22.03 31.52 -28.27
C ASN A 352 -21.19 32.12 -29.38
#